data_AF-A0A512T4T8-F1
#
_entry.id   AF-A0A512T4T8-F1
#
_cell.length_a   1.000
_cell.length_b   1.000
_cell.length_c   1.000
_cell.angle_alpha   90.00
_cell.angle_beta   90.00
_cell.angle_gamma   90.00
#
_symmetry.space_group_name_H-M   'P 1'
#
loop_
_entity.id
_entity.type
_entity.pdbx_description
1 polymer ?
#
loop_
_entity_poly.entity_id
_entity_poly.type
_entity_poly.pdbx_seq_one_letter_code
_entity_poly.pdbx_strand_id
1 'polypeptide(L)'
;MTTTPHADDAPTSERPLVDTSAMPTIHTYFRRELRLAGGLVRGIPDRDLERAGVVVDHLDFLRRTLHQHHTIEDELLWPVLLERVPEELAPVVHLMESQHERVDALLAKVDAARPGFARRTTLRCATRSPTCSTPSTSTSSSTSTPRRNGSCRSPHAV
;
A
#
# COMPACT_ATOMS: atom_id res chain seq x y z
N MET A 1 -39.23 58.00 -37.09
CA MET A 1 -38.72 57.38 -35.85
C MET A 1 -38.06 56.09 -36.27
N THR A 2 -36.74 56.10 -36.41
CA THR A 2 -35.96 54.97 -36.93
C THR A 2 -35.29 54.30 -35.75
N THR A 3 -35.71 53.07 -35.42
CA THR A 3 -35.11 52.27 -34.34
C THR A 3 -33.83 51.62 -34.85
N THR A 4 -32.69 52.04 -34.31
CA THR A 4 -31.40 51.36 -34.47
C THR A 4 -31.44 50.02 -33.73
N PRO A 5 -31.02 48.90 -34.34
CA PRO A 5 -30.88 47.64 -33.61
C PRO A 5 -29.69 47.72 -32.65
N HIS A 6 -29.92 47.33 -31.39
CA HIS A 6 -28.90 47.25 -30.34
C HIS A 6 -27.96 46.08 -30.65
N ALA A 7 -26.67 46.38 -30.80
CA ALA A 7 -25.64 45.42 -31.21
C ALA A 7 -25.15 44.52 -30.06
N ASP A 8 -26.05 43.93 -29.27
CA ASP A 8 -25.65 43.21 -28.03
C ASP A 8 -25.89 41.69 -28.03
N ASP A 9 -26.40 41.08 -29.11
CA ASP A 9 -26.56 39.61 -29.18
C ASP A 9 -25.49 38.95 -30.06
N ALA A 10 -24.21 39.23 -29.80
CA ALA A 10 -23.15 38.32 -30.25
C ALA A 10 -23.11 37.13 -29.28
N PRO A 11 -23.26 35.87 -29.73
CA PRO A 11 -23.12 34.73 -28.84
C PRO A 11 -21.68 34.72 -28.33
N THR A 12 -21.50 35.01 -27.03
CA THR A 12 -20.26 34.76 -26.33
C THR A 12 -19.94 33.29 -26.54
N SER A 13 -18.91 33.01 -27.34
CA SER A 13 -18.43 31.65 -27.56
C SER A 13 -17.96 31.10 -26.21
N GLU A 14 -18.86 30.42 -25.50
CA GLU A 14 -18.57 29.73 -24.26
C GLU A 14 -17.54 28.66 -24.59
N ARG A 15 -16.28 28.94 -24.23
CA ARG A 15 -15.22 27.94 -24.30
C ARG A 15 -15.68 26.74 -23.48
N PRO A 16 -15.68 25.52 -24.04
CA PRO A 16 -16.06 24.35 -23.29
C PRO A 16 -15.20 24.22 -22.04
N LEU A 17 -15.83 23.89 -20.92
CA LEU A 17 -15.13 23.66 -19.66
C LEU A 17 -14.07 22.57 -19.84
N VAL A 18 -12.97 22.69 -19.09
CA VAL A 18 -11.97 21.62 -19.03
C VAL A 18 -12.61 20.35 -18.48
N ASP A 19 -12.42 19.24 -19.19
CA ASP A 19 -12.82 17.93 -18.71
C ASP A 19 -11.94 17.50 -17.54
N THR A 20 -12.53 17.40 -16.35
CA THR A 20 -11.87 16.98 -15.11
C THR A 20 -12.30 15.59 -14.66
N SER A 21 -13.05 14.83 -15.49
CA SER A 21 -13.61 13.51 -15.13
C SER A 21 -12.55 12.47 -14.75
N ALA A 22 -11.32 12.64 -15.23
CA ALA A 22 -10.17 11.81 -14.86
C ALA A 22 -9.80 11.94 -13.36
N MET A 23 -9.98 13.12 -12.75
CA MET A 23 -9.58 13.39 -11.36
C MET A 23 -10.32 12.56 -10.31
N PRO A 24 -11.66 12.54 -10.25
CA PRO A 24 -12.37 11.69 -9.30
C PRO A 24 -12.12 10.20 -9.57
N THR A 25 -11.87 9.82 -10.83
CA THR A 25 -11.56 8.43 -11.22
C THR A 25 -10.22 7.98 -10.62
N ILE A 26 -9.14 8.74 -10.84
CA ILE A 26 -7.81 8.37 -10.35
C ILE A 26 -7.74 8.44 -8.81
N HIS A 27 -8.40 9.43 -8.19
CA HIS A 27 -8.50 9.52 -6.74
C HIS A 27 -9.29 8.34 -6.13
N THR A 28 -10.34 7.88 -6.80
CA THR A 28 -11.10 6.68 -6.37
C THR A 28 -10.23 5.43 -6.43
N TYR A 29 -9.45 5.28 -7.50
CA TYR A 29 -8.45 4.21 -7.63
C TYR A 29 -7.47 4.23 -6.45
N PHE A 30 -6.81 5.36 -6.17
CA PHE A 30 -5.84 5.44 -5.07
C PHE A 30 -6.45 5.12 -3.71
N ARG A 31 -7.64 5.66 -3.39
CA ARG A 31 -8.33 5.37 -2.13
C ARG A 31 -8.65 3.89 -1.99
N ARG A 32 -9.07 3.22 -3.06
CA ARG A 32 -9.32 1.77 -3.07
C ARG A 32 -8.03 1.00 -2.81
N GLU A 33 -6.98 1.28 -3.57
CA GLU A 33 -5.73 0.52 -3.50
C GLU A 33 -5.04 0.68 -2.14
N LEU A 34 -4.97 1.90 -1.61
CA LEU A 34 -4.39 2.15 -0.29
C LEU A 34 -5.19 1.47 0.85
N ARG A 35 -6.52 1.39 0.72
CA ARG A 35 -7.36 0.64 1.67
C ARG A 35 -7.07 -0.86 1.65
N LEU A 36 -6.80 -1.43 0.47
CA LEU A 36 -6.50 -2.86 0.31
C LEU A 36 -5.06 -3.20 0.73
N ALA A 37 -4.12 -2.29 0.49
CA ALA A 37 -2.69 -2.46 0.74
C ALA A 37 -2.37 -2.92 2.18
N GLY A 38 -3.03 -2.34 3.18
CA GLY A 38 -2.81 -2.73 4.58
C GLY A 38 -3.16 -4.20 4.88
N GLY A 39 -4.19 -4.73 4.21
CA GLY A 39 -4.55 -6.15 4.30
C GLY A 39 -3.52 -7.06 3.63
N LEU A 40 -3.00 -6.64 2.47
CA LEU A 40 -1.96 -7.37 1.75
C LEU A 40 -0.68 -7.50 2.58
N VAL A 41 -0.24 -6.40 3.20
CA VAL A 41 0.96 -6.37 4.06
C VAL A 41 0.80 -7.27 5.29
N ARG A 42 -0.36 -7.25 5.95
CA ARG A 42 -0.62 -8.10 7.14
C ARG A 42 -0.87 -9.57 6.80
N GLY A 43 -1.29 -9.86 5.57
CA GLY A 43 -1.62 -11.20 5.10
C GLY A 43 -0.44 -12.00 4.55
N ILE A 44 0.78 -11.47 4.61
CA ILE A 44 1.98 -12.17 4.15
C ILE A 44 2.38 -13.20 5.20
N PRO A 45 2.45 -14.51 4.86
CA PRO A 45 2.94 -15.51 5.78
C PRO A 45 4.38 -15.25 6.22
N ASP A 46 4.73 -15.68 7.43
CA ASP A 46 6.10 -15.64 7.91
C ASP A 46 7.02 -16.36 6.90
N ARG A 47 8.13 -15.70 6.54
CA ARG A 47 9.17 -16.18 5.62
C ARG A 47 8.77 -16.35 4.15
N ASP A 48 7.58 -15.90 3.76
CA ASP A 48 7.17 -15.88 2.35
C ASP A 48 7.78 -14.66 1.63
N LEU A 49 9.04 -14.83 1.19
CA LEU A 49 9.81 -13.77 0.53
C LEU A 49 9.29 -13.44 -0.87
N GLU A 50 8.74 -14.43 -1.57
CA GLU A 50 8.17 -14.24 -2.91
C GLU A 50 6.95 -13.34 -2.83
N ARG A 51 5.99 -13.67 -1.94
CA ARG A 51 4.82 -12.84 -1.73
C ARG A 51 5.16 -11.47 -1.15
N ALA A 52 6.16 -11.40 -0.26
CA ALA A 52 6.68 -10.13 0.23
C ALA A 52 7.19 -9.25 -0.91
N GLY A 53 7.93 -9.81 -1.86
CA GLY A 53 8.42 -9.11 -3.06
C GLY A 53 7.28 -8.53 -3.88
N VAL A 54 6.27 -9.34 -4.22
CA VAL A 54 5.11 -8.87 -5.02
C VAL A 54 4.37 -7.71 -4.34
N VAL A 55 4.13 -7.80 -3.03
CA VAL A 55 3.45 -6.73 -2.29
C VAL A 55 4.32 -5.47 -2.24
N VAL A 56 5.64 -5.63 -2.04
CA VAL A 56 6.61 -4.54 -2.04
C VAL A 56 6.65 -3.80 -3.38
N ASP A 57 6.65 -4.53 -4.48
CA ASP A 57 6.65 -3.94 -5.82
C ASP A 57 5.34 -3.21 -6.12
N HIS A 58 4.20 -3.77 -5.70
CA HIS A 58 2.90 -3.08 -5.80
C HIS A 58 2.86 -1.79 -5.00
N LEU A 59 3.38 -1.80 -3.76
CA LEU A 59 3.47 -0.59 -2.93
C LEU A 59 4.38 0.46 -3.54
N ASP A 60 5.49 0.07 -4.16
CA ASP A 60 6.38 0.98 -4.88
C ASP A 60 5.68 1.62 -6.08
N PHE A 61 4.93 0.82 -6.84
CA PHE A 61 4.11 1.33 -7.95
C PHE A 61 3.09 2.35 -7.45
N LEU A 62 2.26 2.01 -6.47
CA LEU A 62 1.26 2.93 -5.92
C LEU A 62 1.90 4.22 -5.39
N ARG A 63 3.03 4.11 -4.67
CA ARG A 63 3.77 5.26 -4.15
C ARG A 63 4.22 6.19 -5.27
N ARG A 64 4.90 5.66 -6.29
CA ARG A 64 5.44 6.47 -7.40
C ARG A 64 4.32 7.10 -8.21
N THR A 65 3.25 6.36 -8.52
CA THR A 65 2.12 6.89 -9.27
C THR A 65 1.38 7.97 -8.50
N LEU A 66 1.15 7.79 -7.19
CA LEU A 66 0.49 8.81 -6.37
C LEU A 66 1.35 10.06 -6.19
N HIS A 67 2.65 9.89 -5.94
CA HIS A 67 3.58 11.01 -5.86
C HIS A 67 3.58 11.82 -7.16
N GLN A 68 3.77 11.17 -8.31
CA GLN A 68 3.76 11.85 -9.61
C GLN A 68 2.43 12.57 -9.89
N HIS A 69 1.31 11.93 -9.54
CA HIS A 69 -0.02 12.52 -9.71
C HIS A 69 -0.17 13.81 -8.90
N HIS A 70 0.19 13.80 -7.61
CA HIS A 70 0.14 15.00 -6.77
C HIS A 70 1.15 16.05 -7.23
N THR A 71 2.38 15.67 -7.59
CA THR A 71 3.39 16.63 -8.11
C THR A 71 2.88 17.37 -9.34
N ILE A 72 2.20 16.69 -10.26
CA ILE A 72 1.59 17.34 -11.43
C ILE A 72 0.49 18.32 -11.02
N GLU A 73 -0.37 17.93 -10.07
CA GLU A 73 -1.41 18.83 -9.57
C GLU A 73 -0.80 20.07 -8.89
N ASP A 74 0.24 19.88 -8.06
CA ASP A 74 0.92 20.93 -7.32
C ASP A 74 1.67 21.91 -8.25
N GLU A 75 2.42 21.37 -9.21
CA GLU A 75 3.25 22.19 -10.09
C GLU A 75 2.46 22.86 -11.22
N LEU A 76 1.41 22.20 -11.73
CA LEU A 76 0.77 22.60 -12.99
C LEU A 76 -0.72 22.95 -12.86
N LEU A 77 -1.44 22.40 -11.87
CA LEU A 77 -2.88 22.62 -11.74
C LEU A 77 -3.23 23.72 -10.72
N TRP A 78 -2.69 23.65 -9.49
CA TRP A 78 -3.03 24.60 -8.43
C TRP A 78 -2.70 26.05 -8.78
N PRO A 79 -1.53 26.39 -9.36
CA PRO A 79 -1.24 27.77 -9.74
C PRO A 79 -2.27 28.32 -10.73
N VAL A 80 -2.60 27.50 -11.75
CA VAL A 80 -3.57 27.88 -12.79
C VAL A 80 -4.99 28.00 -12.24
N LEU A 81 -5.37 27.17 -11.26
CA LEU A 81 -6.67 27.28 -10.62
C LEU A 81 -6.76 28.55 -9.77
N LEU A 82 -5.73 28.89 -8.98
CA LEU A 82 -5.71 30.11 -8.17
C LEU A 82 -5.86 31.39 -9.01
N GLU A 83 -5.36 31.39 -10.26
CA GLU A 83 -5.55 32.51 -11.19
C GLU A 83 -6.98 32.61 -11.76
N ARG A 84 -7.74 31.50 -11.76
CA ARG A 84 -9.01 31.38 -12.50
C ARG A 84 -10.25 31.27 -11.63
N VAL A 85 -10.12 30.82 -10.39
CA VAL A 85 -11.24 30.67 -9.46
C VAL A 85 -11.47 31.96 -8.67
N PRO A 86 -12.70 32.20 -8.17
CA PRO A 86 -12.96 33.28 -7.21
C PRO A 86 -12.07 33.15 -5.98
N GLU A 87 -11.68 34.28 -5.38
CA GLU A 87 -10.78 34.34 -4.22
C GLU A 87 -11.31 33.51 -3.03
N GLU A 88 -12.63 33.42 -2.89
CA GLU A 88 -13.29 32.63 -1.85
C GLU A 88 -13.00 31.12 -1.95
N LEU A 89 -12.56 30.63 -3.12
CA LEU A 89 -12.18 29.22 -3.33
C LEU A 89 -10.69 28.95 -3.13
N ALA A 90 -9.83 29.98 -3.05
CA ALA A 90 -8.40 29.80 -2.81
C ALA A 90 -8.09 28.96 -1.54
N PRO A 91 -8.81 29.11 -0.41
CA PRO A 91 -8.60 28.27 0.77
C PRO A 91 -8.79 26.76 0.51
N VAL A 92 -9.63 26.38 -0.44
CA VAL A 92 -9.83 24.95 -0.79
C VAL A 92 -8.62 24.40 -1.53
N VAL A 93 -8.04 25.18 -2.45
CA VAL A 93 -6.82 24.80 -3.18
C VAL A 93 -5.66 24.60 -2.20
N HIS A 94 -5.42 25.57 -1.32
CA HIS A 94 -4.37 25.45 -0.29
C HIS A 94 -4.61 24.30 0.69
N LEU A 95 -5.88 23.98 1.00
CA LEU A 95 -6.19 22.80 1.79
C LEU A 95 -5.76 21.51 1.08
N MET A 96 -6.05 21.37 -0.21
CA MET A 96 -5.64 20.20 -1.00
C MET A 96 -4.12 20.09 -1.12
N GLU A 97 -3.42 21.18 -1.40
CA GLU A 97 -1.96 21.26 -1.42
C GLU A 97 -1.35 20.80 -0.08
N SER A 98 -1.87 21.30 1.07
CA SER A 98 -1.41 20.86 2.39
C SER A 98 -1.69 19.37 2.68
N GLN A 99 -2.72 18.80 2.04
CA GLN A 99 -2.99 17.36 2.12
C GLN A 99 -1.99 16.57 1.27
N HIS A 100 -1.60 17.08 0.11
CA HIS A 100 -0.56 16.46 -0.73
C HIS A 100 0.77 16.38 0.01
N GLU A 101 1.20 17.45 0.67
CA GLU A 101 2.42 17.45 1.49
C GLU A 101 2.40 16.37 2.59
N ARG A 102 1.26 16.23 3.27
CA ARG A 102 1.08 15.20 4.31
C ARG A 102 1.15 13.79 3.74
N VAL A 103 0.53 13.58 2.57
CA VAL A 103 0.59 12.30 1.86
C VAL A 103 2.02 12.01 1.40
N ASP A 104 2.73 12.98 0.85
CA ASP A 104 4.11 12.82 0.40
C ASP A 104 5.03 12.39 1.55
N ALA A 105 4.89 13.02 2.72
CA ALA A 105 5.61 12.62 3.93
C ALA A 105 5.32 11.16 4.36
N LEU A 106 4.10 10.65 4.11
CA LEU A 106 3.75 9.25 4.35
C LEU A 106 4.33 8.33 3.28
N LEU A 107 4.33 8.74 2.02
CA LEU A 107 4.94 7.99 0.91
C LEU A 107 6.46 7.86 1.09
N ALA A 108 7.12 8.87 1.65
CA ALA A 108 8.53 8.80 2.03
C ALA A 108 8.79 7.74 3.12
N LYS A 109 7.89 7.63 4.11
CA LYS A 109 7.97 6.57 5.14
C LYS A 109 7.78 5.18 4.56
N VAL A 110 6.86 5.02 3.60
CA VAL A 110 6.67 3.76 2.88
C VAL A 110 7.94 3.37 2.13
N ASP A 111 8.55 4.32 1.41
CA ASP A 111 9.78 4.06 0.65
C ASP A 111 10.92 3.61 1.56
N ALA A 112 11.12 4.30 2.68
CA ALA A 112 12.16 3.95 3.65
C ALA A 112 11.93 2.57 4.31
N ALA A 113 10.68 2.19 4.56
CA ALA A 113 10.35 0.94 5.25
C ALA A 113 10.45 -0.30 4.35
N ARG A 114 10.19 -0.14 3.05
CA ARG A 114 9.97 -1.21 2.07
C ARG A 114 11.18 -2.14 1.86
N PRO A 115 12.43 -1.67 1.67
CA PRO A 115 13.59 -2.54 1.52
C PRO A 115 13.82 -3.44 2.74
N GLY A 116 13.57 -2.88 3.94
CA GLY A 116 13.66 -3.63 5.18
C GLY A 116 12.52 -4.64 5.34
N PHE A 117 11.32 -4.33 4.87
CA PHE A 117 10.16 -5.23 4.96
C PHE A 117 10.35 -6.48 4.11
N ALA A 118 10.82 -6.34 2.86
CA ALA A 118 11.15 -7.48 1.99
C ALA A 118 12.15 -8.46 2.62
N ARG A 119 13.06 -7.94 3.46
CA ARG A 119 14.10 -8.74 4.14
C ARG A 119 13.65 -9.29 5.50
N ARG A 120 12.70 -8.63 6.18
CA ARG A 120 12.29 -8.90 7.58
C ARG A 120 11.16 -9.89 7.77
N THR A 121 10.44 -10.33 6.73
CA THR A 121 9.54 -11.50 6.86
C THR A 121 10.27 -12.76 7.37
N THR A 122 11.60 -12.71 7.47
CA THR A 122 12.47 -13.70 8.14
C THR A 122 12.44 -13.71 9.68
N LEU A 123 11.86 -12.71 10.36
CA LEU A 123 12.00 -12.56 11.82
C LEU A 123 10.67 -12.28 12.53
N ARG A 124 9.85 -13.31 12.70
CA ARG A 124 9.19 -13.49 14.01
C ARG A 124 9.90 -14.62 14.72
N CYS A 125 10.67 -14.27 15.74
CA CYS A 125 11.08 -15.25 16.73
C CYS A 125 9.78 -15.79 17.32
N ALA A 126 9.47 -17.07 17.08
CA ALA A 126 8.46 -17.76 17.85
C ALA A 126 8.89 -17.59 19.31
N THR A 127 8.17 -16.74 20.05
CA THR A 127 8.15 -16.80 21.51
C THR A 127 7.58 -18.17 21.85
N ARG A 128 8.43 -19.20 21.85
CA ARG A 128 8.22 -20.41 22.62
C ARG A 128 8.08 -19.94 24.07
N SER A 129 6.96 -20.29 24.67
CA SER A 129 6.76 -20.22 26.11
C SER A 129 7.98 -20.78 26.85
N PRO A 130 8.47 -20.13 27.91
CA PRO A 130 9.54 -20.68 28.72
C PRO A 130 8.90 -21.63 29.73
N THR A 131 8.96 -22.93 29.47
CA THR A 131 9.02 -23.90 30.57
C THR A 131 10.30 -24.70 30.39
N CYS A 132 11.37 -24.11 30.91
CA CYS A 132 12.56 -24.83 31.31
C CYS A 132 12.15 -25.76 32.47
N SER A 133 12.32 -27.06 32.29
CA SER A 133 12.39 -28.03 33.37
C SER A 133 13.34 -29.13 32.95
N THR A 134 14.57 -29.02 33.40
CA THR A 134 15.50 -30.12 33.63
C THR A 134 16.27 -29.79 34.92
N PRO A 135 16.89 -30.75 35.64
CA PRO A 135 17.18 -32.13 35.25
C PRO A 135 16.86 -33.17 36.34
N SER A 136 16.91 -34.45 35.99
CA SER A 136 17.35 -35.48 36.95
C SER A 136 18.12 -36.57 36.22
N THR A 137 19.42 -36.53 36.48
CA THR A 137 20.42 -37.52 36.10
C THR A 137 20.21 -38.75 36.98
N SER A 138 19.95 -39.92 36.39
CA SER A 138 20.17 -41.20 37.06
C SER A 138 20.97 -42.11 36.14
N THR A 139 22.25 -42.19 36.44
CA THR A 139 23.19 -43.20 35.92
C THR A 139 22.77 -44.56 36.44
N SER A 140 22.67 -45.56 35.57
CA SER A 140 22.77 -46.98 35.94
C SER A 140 23.23 -47.79 34.73
N SER A 141 24.44 -48.33 34.87
CA SER A 141 25.05 -49.33 33.99
C SER A 141 24.51 -50.72 34.31
N SER A 142 24.28 -51.59 33.30
CA SER A 142 24.61 -53.03 33.35
C SER A 142 24.21 -53.80 32.05
N THR A 143 25.24 -54.16 31.29
CA THR A 143 25.61 -55.52 30.80
C THR A 143 24.62 -56.44 30.03
N SER A 144 24.86 -56.57 28.71
CA SER A 144 25.04 -57.78 27.86
C SER A 144 24.03 -58.98 27.74
N THR A 145 23.44 -59.05 26.53
CA THR A 145 23.31 -60.18 25.54
C THR A 145 22.24 -61.32 25.71
N PRO A 146 21.94 -62.16 24.67
CA PRO A 146 20.75 -62.02 23.79
C PRO A 146 19.86 -63.29 23.67
N ARG A 147 18.63 -63.20 23.13
CA ARG A 147 18.04 -64.32 22.35
C ARG A 147 16.79 -64.00 21.51
N ARG A 148 16.89 -64.38 20.23
CA ARG A 148 15.94 -65.02 19.29
C ARG A 148 14.61 -64.36 18.86
N ASN A 149 14.57 -64.13 17.55
CA ASN A 149 13.60 -64.55 16.51
C ASN A 149 12.10 -64.57 16.85
N GLY A 150 11.37 -63.74 16.12
CA GLY A 150 9.95 -63.91 15.81
C GLY A 150 9.55 -63.05 14.62
N SER A 151 9.61 -63.63 13.43
CA SER A 151 8.98 -63.12 12.19
C SER A 151 7.47 -62.96 12.38
N CYS A 152 6.86 -61.90 11.82
CA CYS A 152 5.79 -62.01 10.82
C CYS A 152 5.19 -60.63 10.41
N ARG A 153 5.35 -60.32 9.11
CA ARG A 153 4.37 -59.77 8.13
C ARG A 153 3.48 -58.57 8.49
N SER A 154 3.59 -57.54 7.63
CA SER A 154 2.54 -56.59 7.22
C SER A 154 1.30 -57.31 6.64
N PRO A 155 0.13 -56.63 6.50
CA PRO A 155 -0.08 -55.88 5.26
C PRO A 155 -1.02 -54.65 5.28
N HIS A 156 -0.90 -53.90 4.17
CA HIS A 156 -1.88 -53.14 3.39
C HIS A 156 -2.47 -51.81 3.85
N ALA A 157 -2.19 -50.83 2.98
CA ALA A 157 -2.91 -49.60 2.74
C ALA A 157 -4.31 -49.83 2.17
N VAL A 158 -5.19 -48.88 2.49
CA VAL A 158 -6.29 -48.37 1.66
C VAL A 158 -6.18 -46.84 1.71
#